data_AF-A0A4P6P9G0-F1
#
_entry.id   AF-A0A4P6P9G0-F1
#
_cell.length_a   1.000
_cell.length_b   1.000
_cell.length_c   1.000
_cell.angle_alpha   90.00
_cell.angle_beta   90.00
_cell.angle_gamma   90.00
#
_symmetry.space_group_name_H-M   'P 1'
#
loop_
_entity.id
_entity.type
_entity.pdbx_description
1 polymer ?
#
loop_
_entity_poly.entity_id
_entity_poly.type
_entity_poly.pdbx_seq_one_letter_code
_entity_poly.pdbx_strand_id
1 'polypeptide(L)'
;MKVITAIIVSTMLLSHLAYAEKRKTRDISHLISKEEFLSYKDVADFIDKSPKVTVMKPPSKDDIDEQGRPFVTSLTGSDCDRDGKMDDNPTCNAVFYKLWLKYAR
;
A
#
# COMPACT_ATOMS: atom_id res chain seq x y z
N MET A 1 32.82 22.80 26.68
CA MET A 1 32.84 21.66 25.71
C MET A 1 31.82 20.59 26.05
N LYS A 2 31.87 19.93 27.22
CA LYS A 2 30.94 18.84 27.61
C LYS A 2 29.44 19.17 27.49
N VAL A 3 29.05 20.39 27.84
CA VAL A 3 27.64 20.86 27.76
C VAL A 3 27.18 21.02 26.30
N ILE A 4 28.06 21.53 25.43
CA ILE A 4 27.77 21.71 24.00
C ILE A 4 27.63 20.34 23.33
N THR A 5 28.49 19.38 23.69
CA THR A 5 28.39 17.99 23.20
C THR A 5 27.09 17.32 23.64
N ALA A 6 26.65 17.54 24.88
CA ALA A 6 25.39 17.00 25.39
C ALA A 6 24.17 17.57 24.65
N ILE A 7 24.20 18.87 24.31
CA ILE A 7 23.11 19.52 23.56
C ILE A 7 23.01 18.96 22.14
N ILE A 8 24.14 18.73 21.46
CA ILE A 8 24.16 18.20 20.09
C ILE A 8 23.66 16.75 20.02
N VAL A 9 23.99 15.92 21.01
CA VAL A 9 23.49 14.54 21.08
C VAL A 9 21.98 14.50 21.35
N SER A 10 21.48 15.40 22.20
CA SER A 10 20.05 15.51 22.52
C SER A 10 19.22 15.93 21.29
N THR A 11 19.69 16.89 20.49
CA THR A 11 18.99 17.34 19.28
C THR A 11 18.98 16.28 18.16
N MET A 12 20.01 15.46 18.04
CA MET A 12 20.03 14.34 17.06
C MET A 12 19.04 13.22 17.40
N LEU A 13 18.77 12.97 18.70
CA LEU A 13 17.81 11.93 19.13
C LEU A 13 16.35 12.30 18.82
N LEU A 14 16.02 13.59 18.83
CA LEU A 14 14.66 14.09 18.52
C LEU A 14 14.31 14.01 17.03
N SER A 15 15.30 14.01 16.12
CA SER A 15 15.07 13.89 14.67
C SER A 15 14.62 12.49 14.19
N HIS A 16 14.62 11.47 15.05
CA HIS A 16 14.17 10.12 14.69
C HIS A 16 12.69 9.84 14.97
N LEU A 17 11.94 10.82 15.48
CA LEU A 17 10.48 10.73 15.58
C LEU A 17 9.84 11.02 14.21
N ALA A 18 10.21 10.23 13.20
CA ALA A 18 9.50 10.20 11.94
C ALA A 18 8.10 9.63 12.21
N TYR A 19 7.09 10.51 12.26
CA TYR A 19 5.69 10.12 12.34
C TYR A 19 5.33 9.41 11.03
N ALA A 20 5.23 8.09 11.07
CA ALA A 20 4.61 7.33 9.99
C ALA A 20 3.10 7.60 10.04
N GLU A 21 2.63 8.60 9.28
CA GLU A 21 1.20 8.85 9.13
C GLU A 21 0.58 7.64 8.41
N LYS A 22 -0.19 6.83 9.16
CA LYS A 22 -0.88 5.68 8.59
C LYS A 22 -1.89 6.20 7.57
N ARG A 23 -1.69 5.88 6.28
CA ARG A 23 -2.66 6.22 5.23
C ARG A 23 -4.06 5.79 5.68
N LYS A 24 -4.99 6.74 5.70
CA LYS A 24 -6.38 6.48 6.06
C LYS A 24 -6.97 5.51 5.03
N THR A 25 -7.25 4.27 5.46
CA THR A 25 -7.91 3.27 4.61
C THR A 25 -9.25 3.82 4.13
N ARG A 26 -9.44 3.86 2.81
CA ARG A 26 -10.64 4.38 2.16
C ARG A 26 -11.87 3.54 2.57
N ASP A 27 -13.03 4.17 2.65
CA ASP A 27 -14.28 3.44 2.87
C ASP A 27 -14.94 3.14 1.52
N ILE A 28 -14.97 1.87 1.12
CA ILE A 28 -15.59 1.40 -0.12
C ILE A 28 -16.89 0.64 0.10
N SER A 29 -17.45 0.70 1.30
CA SER A 29 -18.70 0.01 1.61
C SER A 29 -19.92 0.54 0.84
N HIS A 30 -19.78 1.69 0.17
CA HIS A 30 -20.77 2.20 -0.79
C HIS A 30 -20.67 1.54 -2.17
N LEU A 31 -19.58 0.81 -2.45
CA LEU A 31 -19.33 0.11 -3.71
C LEU A 31 -19.51 -1.42 -3.59
N ILE A 32 -19.35 -1.97 -2.39
CA ILE A 32 -19.43 -3.41 -2.12
C ILE A 32 -20.56 -3.66 -1.13
N SER A 33 -21.55 -4.43 -1.54
CA SER A 33 -22.66 -4.82 -0.66
C SER A 33 -22.20 -5.83 0.40
N LYS A 34 -23.02 -6.02 1.44
CA LYS A 34 -22.75 -7.03 2.48
C LYS A 34 -22.72 -8.44 1.87
N GLU A 35 -23.64 -8.74 0.96
CA GLU A 35 -23.78 -10.04 0.31
C GLU A 35 -22.59 -10.33 -0.59
N GLU A 36 -22.13 -9.32 -1.36
CA GLU A 36 -20.91 -9.44 -2.16
C GLU A 36 -19.70 -9.70 -1.25
N PHE A 37 -19.55 -8.92 -0.18
CA PHE A 37 -18.42 -9.09 0.73
C PHE A 37 -18.38 -10.49 1.36
N LEU A 38 -19.53 -10.98 1.83
CA LEU A 38 -19.64 -12.30 2.44
C LEU A 38 -19.46 -13.46 1.44
N SER A 39 -19.48 -13.18 0.13
CA SER A 39 -19.16 -14.16 -0.91
C SER A 39 -17.66 -14.42 -1.07
N TYR A 40 -16.81 -13.52 -0.56
CA TYR A 40 -15.37 -13.71 -0.55
C TYR A 40 -14.98 -14.74 0.51
N LYS A 41 -14.16 -15.73 0.13
CA LYS A 41 -13.73 -16.79 1.06
C LYS A 41 -12.78 -16.26 2.13
N ASP A 42 -11.85 -15.41 1.71
CA ASP A 42 -10.80 -14.83 2.51
C ASP A 42 -10.25 -13.57 1.83
N VAL A 43 -9.21 -12.97 2.42
CA VAL A 43 -8.56 -11.79 1.87
C VAL A 43 -7.88 -12.05 0.52
N ALA A 44 -7.38 -13.26 0.26
CA ALA A 44 -6.74 -13.59 -1.00
C ALA A 44 -7.78 -13.64 -2.13
N ASP A 45 -8.94 -14.25 -1.88
CA ASP A 45 -10.08 -14.27 -2.82
C ASP A 45 -10.62 -12.86 -3.09
N PHE A 46 -10.68 -12.00 -2.06
CA PHE A 46 -11.01 -10.57 -2.23
C PHE A 46 -9.99 -9.84 -3.12
N ILE A 47 -8.69 -10.04 -2.89
CA ILE A 47 -7.62 -9.44 -3.70
C ILE A 47 -7.68 -9.93 -5.15
N ASP A 48 -7.95 -11.22 -5.35
CA ASP A 48 -8.01 -11.83 -6.68
C ASP A 48 -9.18 -11.28 -7.50
N LYS A 49 -10.36 -11.17 -6.89
CA LYS A 49 -11.58 -10.64 -7.52
C LYS A 49 -11.64 -9.12 -7.59
N SER A 50 -10.74 -8.40 -6.92
CA SER A 50 -10.67 -6.95 -7.03
C SER A 50 -10.30 -6.50 -8.46
N PRO A 51 -10.79 -5.33 -8.92
CA PRO A 51 -10.42 -4.77 -10.21
C PRO A 51 -8.91 -4.75 -10.42
N LYS A 52 -8.48 -5.08 -11.64
CA LYS A 52 -7.07 -5.07 -12.01
C LYS A 52 -6.72 -3.76 -12.71
N VAL A 53 -5.59 -3.20 -12.34
CA VAL A 53 -5.03 -2.00 -12.95
C VAL A 53 -3.61 -2.30 -13.43
N THR A 54 -3.26 -1.68 -14.55
CA THR A 54 -1.96 -1.85 -15.18
C THR A 54 -1.19 -0.54 -15.15
N VAL A 55 0.03 -0.57 -14.65
CA VAL A 55 0.94 0.57 -14.60
C VAL A 55 2.21 0.29 -15.42
N MET A 56 2.68 1.30 -16.12
CA MET A 56 3.93 1.24 -16.86
C MET A 56 5.06 1.66 -15.92
N LYS A 57 5.92 0.71 -15.56
CA LYS A 57 7.10 0.95 -14.73
C LYS A 57 8.30 1.24 -15.64
N PRO A 58 8.90 2.44 -15.55
CA PRO A 58 10.13 2.74 -16.26
C PRO A 58 11.27 1.84 -15.73
N PRO A 59 12.29 1.57 -16.56
CA PRO A 59 13.42 0.75 -16.16
C PRO A 59 14.19 1.42 -15.02
N SER A 60 14.62 0.62 -14.06
CA SER A 60 15.63 1.02 -13.08
C SER A 60 17.03 1.04 -13.71
N LYS A 61 18.03 1.57 -12.98
CA LYS A 61 19.42 1.51 -13.44
C LYS A 61 19.89 0.06 -13.59
N ASP A 62 19.58 -0.78 -12.60
CA ASP A 62 19.94 -2.19 -12.61
C ASP A 62 19.34 -2.92 -13.83
N ASP A 63 18.09 -2.60 -14.20
CA ASP A 63 17.44 -3.16 -15.40
C ASP A 63 18.19 -2.78 -16.69
N ILE A 64 18.72 -1.55 -16.77
CA ILE A 64 19.47 -1.04 -17.92
C ILE A 64 20.86 -1.69 -17.97
N ASP A 65 21.51 -1.82 -16.82
CA ASP A 65 22.85 -2.41 -16.71
C ASP A 65 22.83 -3.91 -17.05
N GLU A 66 21.76 -4.62 -16.68
CA GLU A 66 21.58 -6.04 -17.03
C GLU A 66 21.23 -6.26 -18.50
N GLN A 67 20.31 -5.48 -19.06
CA GLN A 67 19.80 -5.71 -20.43
C GLN A 67 20.50 -4.89 -21.52
N GLY A 68 21.35 -3.94 -21.16
CA GLY A 68 22.09 -3.05 -22.07
C GLY A 68 21.21 -2.08 -22.85
N ARG A 69 19.90 -2.02 -22.58
CA ARG A 69 18.94 -1.10 -23.20
C ARG A 69 17.76 -0.81 -22.26
N PRO A 70 17.20 0.40 -22.28
CA PRO A 70 16.00 0.71 -21.52
C PRO A 70 14.78 -0.05 -22.10
N PHE A 71 14.00 -0.68 -21.24
CA PHE A 71 12.70 -1.25 -21.56
C PHE A 71 11.66 -0.88 -20.51
N VAL A 72 10.40 -0.74 -20.92
CA VAL A 72 9.29 -0.45 -20.00
C VAL A 72 8.66 -1.76 -19.58
N THR A 73 8.43 -1.93 -18.28
CA THR A 73 7.73 -3.11 -17.74
C THR A 73 6.28 -2.78 -17.46
N SER A 74 5.36 -3.58 -17.99
CA SER A 74 3.94 -3.50 -17.64
C SER A 74 3.71 -4.31 -16.35
N LEU A 75 3.24 -3.65 -15.29
CA LEU A 75 2.85 -4.31 -14.04
C LEU A 75 1.34 -4.27 -13.91
N THR A 76 0.72 -5.44 -13.69
CA THR A 76 -0.70 -5.55 -13.38
C THR A 76 -0.88 -5.98 -11.94
N GLY A 77 -1.73 -5.29 -11.20
CA GLY A 77 -2.04 -5.60 -9.82
C GLY A 77 -3.47 -5.22 -9.46
N SER A 78 -3.85 -5.47 -8.22
CA SER A 78 -5.20 -5.22 -7.72
C SER A 78 -5.38 -3.77 -7.26
N ASP A 79 -6.53 -3.20 -7.57
CA ASP A 79 -7.06 -1.95 -7.02
C ASP A 79 -8.14 -2.33 -5.98
N CYS A 80 -7.66 -2.64 -4.78
CA CYS A 80 -8.49 -3.14 -3.69
C CYS A 80 -9.36 -2.03 -3.10
N ASP A 81 -8.83 -0.81 -3.05
CA ASP A 81 -9.52 0.35 -2.51
C ASP A 81 -10.37 1.10 -3.55
N ARG A 82 -10.38 0.68 -4.81
CA ARG A 82 -11.17 1.19 -5.96
C ARG A 82 -10.81 2.62 -6.39
N ASP A 83 -9.58 3.08 -6.16
CA ASP A 83 -9.13 4.43 -6.50
C ASP A 83 -8.45 4.55 -7.88
N GLY A 84 -8.35 3.43 -8.61
CA GLY A 84 -7.71 3.33 -9.92
C GLY A 84 -6.20 3.15 -9.86
N LYS A 85 -5.60 2.96 -8.67
CA LYS A 85 -4.16 2.71 -8.49
C LYS A 85 -3.90 1.27 -8.05
N MET A 86 -2.69 0.82 -8.37
CA MET A 86 -2.24 -0.49 -7.94
C MET A 86 -1.91 -0.45 -6.45
N ASP A 87 -2.62 -1.25 -5.67
CA ASP A 87 -2.44 -1.34 -4.23
C ASP A 87 -1.37 -2.37 -3.85
N ASP A 88 -0.69 -2.10 -2.74
CA ASP A 88 0.16 -3.09 -2.10
C ASP A 88 -0.65 -4.04 -1.21
N ASN A 89 -0.04 -5.16 -0.84
CA ASN A 89 -0.67 -6.17 0.00
C ASN A 89 -1.17 -5.58 1.36
N PRO A 90 -0.40 -4.74 2.09
CA PRO A 90 -0.91 -4.08 3.30
C PRO A 90 -2.18 -3.25 3.09
N THR A 91 -2.26 -2.50 1.98
CA THR A 91 -3.43 -1.67 1.65
C THR A 91 -4.66 -2.53 1.41
N CYS A 92 -4.52 -3.59 0.60
CA CYS A 92 -5.60 -4.54 0.37
C CYS A 92 -6.11 -5.21 1.66
N ASN A 93 -5.21 -5.67 2.53
CA ASN A 93 -5.59 -6.26 3.82
C ASN A 93 -6.34 -5.26 4.71
N ALA A 94 -5.92 -3.99 4.72
CA ALA A 94 -6.58 -2.96 5.50
C ALA A 94 -8.01 -2.69 5.00
N VAL A 95 -8.22 -2.66 3.69
CA VAL A 95 -9.56 -2.50 3.08
C VAL A 95 -10.45 -3.69 3.44
N PHE A 96 -9.96 -4.91 3.23
CA PHE A 96 -10.71 -6.13 3.57
C PHE A 96 -11.12 -6.15 5.04
N TYR A 97 -10.19 -5.85 5.95
CA TYR A 97 -10.46 -5.83 7.38
C TYR A 97 -11.50 -4.77 7.76
N LYS A 98 -11.48 -3.61 7.11
CA LYS A 98 -12.46 -2.54 7.35
C LYS A 98 -13.88 -2.96 6.91
N LEU A 99 -14.01 -3.65 5.78
CA LEU A 99 -15.29 -4.23 5.35
C LEU A 99 -15.75 -5.34 6.28
N TRP A 100 -14.82 -6.21 6.71
CA TRP A 100 -15.09 -7.26 7.68
C TRP A 100 -15.68 -6.71 8.99
N LEU A 101 -15.06 -5.66 9.55
CA LEU A 101 -15.57 -4.97 10.74
C LEU A 101 -16.97 -4.37 10.55
N LYS A 102 -17.35 -4.02 9.33
CA LYS A 102 -18.67 -3.44 9.02
C LYS A 102 -19.75 -4.50 8.79
N TYR A 103 -19.41 -5.60 8.15
CA TYR A 103 -20.38 -6.54 7.61
C TYR A 103 -20.47 -7.90 8.33
N ALA A 104 -19.35 -8.37 8.88
CA ALA A 104 -19.20 -9.73 9.42
C ALA A 104 -18.90 -9.76 10.92
N ARG A 105 -18.88 -8.60 11.58
CA ARG A 105 -18.79 -8.47 13.03
C ARG A 105 -20.14 -8.07 13.64
#